data_AF-A0A928RMR6-F1
#
_entry.id   AF-A0A928RMR6-F1
#
_cell.length_a   1.000
_cell.length_b   1.000
_cell.length_c   1.000
_cell.angle_alpha   90.00
_cell.angle_beta   90.00
_cell.angle_gamma   90.00
#
_symmetry.space_group_name_H-M   'P 1'
#
loop_
_entity.id
_entity.type
_entity.pdbx_description
1 polymer ?
#
loop_
_entity_poly.entity_id
_entity_poly.type
_entity_poly.pdbx_seq_one_letter_code
_entity_poly.pdbx_strand_id
1 'polypeptide(L)'
;MAGKVKKGFGTYLFILFLMLIAAFLIVLMVMIFSPFKKVAGFQYIFYDDEYYEYNVTGGSSDAIFDLSSLKEIKVNCNYAQVSLERSDEADKNMVKIINAANGFASAEADVDFSYKLYYEAGSDNSILCIDVHEAEASLFFSQRVEIAIVLPDDKDCNLQNVTLNIANTSGDIFVGYLTPAVNRIQLAGLNIKTTNGGVYLGNMLSKDISDVFINSENGGLLSKVDLNATNSFAINAKSGLLEFQNINLGQNIAKMNLGNCEFKANEIIGNIQLQIADGYFDVIRLLGDINGNNPAEQLTTSTITIGEIQGNVSFPFANASRLNIGKLSLGKLYVNGTSGQVKVGELNGYAWIELTSGSVDIQATTDFEVKTTTGKINVVYDSNTINNKISLTSETGEVKLAVNHMLNFTLSVFDSQGQLRSSNNVSVEGFDGIFNIPLDINNGGKAIDITTNSKVEVQLNKVA
;
A
#
# COMPACT_ATOMS: atom_id res chain seq x y z
N MET A 1 59.39 24.53 22.00
CA MET A 1 58.85 25.52 22.97
C MET A 1 57.48 25.02 23.42
N ALA A 2 57.40 24.39 24.59
CA ALA A 2 56.13 23.94 25.17
C ALA A 2 55.69 24.98 26.21
N GLY A 3 54.59 25.70 25.94
CA GLY A 3 54.06 26.73 26.83
C GLY A 3 53.55 26.12 28.14
N LYS A 4 54.04 26.64 29.28
CA LYS A 4 53.53 26.29 30.61
C LYS A 4 52.11 26.82 30.77
N VAL A 5 51.09 25.98 30.58
CA VAL A 5 49.72 26.30 30.99
C VAL A 5 49.73 26.53 32.52
N LYS A 6 49.35 27.73 32.97
CA LYS A 6 49.35 28.09 34.40
C LYS A 6 48.45 27.12 35.18
N LYS A 7 48.98 26.47 36.22
CA LYS A 7 48.20 25.67 37.19
C LYS A 7 47.07 26.55 37.73
N GLY A 8 45.82 26.16 37.46
CA GLY A 8 44.61 26.91 37.82
C GLY A 8 43.73 27.30 36.64
N PHE A 9 44.25 27.39 35.41
CA PHE A 9 43.41 27.70 34.24
C PHE A 9 42.27 26.68 34.06
N GLY A 10 42.57 25.38 34.20
CA GLY A 10 41.56 24.33 34.15
C GLY A 10 40.49 24.46 35.24
N THR A 11 40.88 24.86 36.46
CA THR A 11 39.95 25.07 37.59
C THR A 11 39.04 26.28 37.35
N TYR A 12 39.58 27.42 36.90
CA TYR A 12 38.77 28.59 36.58
C TYR A 12 37.85 28.36 35.39
N LEU A 13 38.32 27.63 34.37
CA LEU A 13 37.50 27.23 33.22
C LEU A 13 36.36 26.29 33.65
N PHE A 14 36.66 25.33 34.54
CA PHE A 14 35.66 24.42 35.08
C PHE A 14 34.61 25.14 35.94
N ILE A 15 35.04 26.08 36.79
CA ILE A 15 34.13 26.92 37.59
C ILE A 15 33.26 27.80 36.69
N LEU A 16 33.84 28.41 35.65
CA LEU A 16 33.09 29.18 34.66
C LEU A 16 32.04 28.31 33.96
N PHE A 17 32.41 27.10 33.57
CA PHE A 17 31.49 26.15 32.94
C PHE A 17 30.35 25.73 33.87
N LEU A 18 30.65 25.46 35.16
CA LEU A 18 29.62 25.18 36.16
C LEU A 18 28.68 26.37 36.37
N MET A 19 29.21 27.60 36.40
CA MET A 19 28.37 28.80 36.49
C MET A 19 27.46 28.97 35.27
N LEU A 20 27.97 28.70 34.06
CA LEU A 20 27.16 28.73 32.83
C LEU A 20 26.06 27.67 32.85
N ILE A 21 26.36 26.45 33.30
CA ILE A 21 25.35 25.40 33.49
C ILE A 21 24.31 25.83 34.52
N ALA A 22 24.72 26.35 35.67
CA ALA A 22 23.82 26.80 36.71
C ALA A 22 22.90 27.93 36.20
N ALA A 23 23.46 28.92 35.50
CA ALA A 23 22.69 30.00 34.90
C ALA A 23 21.68 29.47 33.86
N PHE A 24 22.10 28.53 33.01
CA PHE A 24 21.22 27.88 32.04
C PHE A 24 20.08 27.11 32.72
N LEU A 25 20.37 26.34 33.77
CA LEU A 25 19.37 25.59 34.53
C LEU A 25 18.37 26.51 35.26
N ILE A 26 18.84 27.65 35.79
CA ILE A 26 17.96 28.66 36.40
C ILE A 26 17.03 29.24 35.34
N VAL A 27 17.53 29.61 34.17
CA VAL A 27 16.72 30.12 33.06
C VAL A 27 15.68 29.07 32.63
N LEU A 28 16.08 27.80 32.53
CA LEU A 28 15.19 26.69 32.21
C LEU A 28 14.10 26.52 33.27
N MET A 29 14.45 26.53 34.56
CA MET A 29 13.49 26.47 35.68
C MET A 29 12.51 27.63 35.65
N VAL A 30 12.99 28.87 35.42
CA VAL A 30 12.12 30.04 35.33
C VAL A 30 11.12 29.90 34.18
N MET A 31 11.54 29.39 33.02
CA MET A 31 10.63 29.16 31.89
C MET A 31 9.58 28.09 32.21
N ILE A 32 9.97 26.98 32.86
CA ILE A 32 9.01 25.93 33.26
C ILE A 32 7.98 26.45 34.26
N PHE A 33 8.40 27.22 35.26
CA PHE A 33 7.49 27.80 36.27
C PHE A 33 6.75 29.06 35.79
N SER A 34 7.03 29.54 34.59
CA SER A 34 6.32 30.67 33.97
C SER A 34 6.15 30.40 32.47
N PRO A 35 5.28 29.43 32.12
CA PRO A 35 5.03 29.08 30.73
C PRO A 35 4.55 30.32 29.95
N PHE A 36 4.78 30.29 28.63
CA PHE A 36 4.49 31.36 27.67
C PHE A 36 5.27 32.67 27.87
N LYS A 37 6.07 32.79 28.94
CA LYS A 37 6.98 33.94 29.09
C LYS A 37 8.23 33.76 28.26
N LYS A 38 8.56 34.81 27.52
CA LYS A 38 9.78 34.89 26.70
C LYS A 38 10.98 35.19 27.60
N VAL A 39 11.95 34.29 27.64
CA VAL A 39 13.22 34.44 28.37
C VAL A 39 14.37 34.05 27.44
N ALA A 40 15.32 34.97 27.25
CA ALA A 40 16.53 34.73 26.45
C ALA A 40 16.26 34.20 25.01
N GLY A 41 15.16 34.63 24.38
CA GLY A 41 14.80 34.24 23.01
C GLY A 41 14.02 32.92 22.90
N PHE A 42 13.68 32.29 24.02
CA PHE A 42 12.88 31.07 24.08
C PHE A 42 11.65 31.28 24.95
N GLN A 43 10.67 30.40 24.80
CA GLN A 43 9.52 30.31 25.68
C GLN A 43 9.18 28.83 25.89
N TYR A 44 8.73 28.49 27.10
CA TYR A 44 8.23 27.17 27.40
C TYR A 44 6.71 27.15 27.19
N ILE A 45 6.22 26.26 26.33
CA ILE A 45 4.79 26.02 26.14
C ILE A 45 4.35 24.91 27.10
N PHE A 46 3.19 25.09 27.71
CA PHE A 46 2.58 24.09 28.59
C PHE A 46 1.06 24.18 28.49
N TYR A 47 0.47 23.20 27.85
CA TYR A 47 -0.97 23.01 27.76
C TYR A 47 -1.41 21.78 28.57
N ASP A 48 -2.60 21.88 29.16
CA ASP A 48 -3.30 20.81 29.89
C ASP A 48 -4.81 21.07 29.80
N ASP A 49 -5.27 21.34 28.59
CA ASP A 49 -6.64 21.75 28.30
C ASP A 49 -7.46 20.62 27.69
N GLU A 50 -8.71 20.50 28.14
CA GLU A 50 -9.72 19.62 27.56
C GLU A 50 -10.99 20.40 27.26
N TYR A 51 -11.45 20.32 26.02
CA TYR A 51 -12.65 20.99 25.53
C TYR A 51 -13.69 19.96 25.06
N TYR A 52 -14.94 20.19 25.43
CA TYR A 52 -16.09 19.35 25.06
C TYR A 52 -17.12 20.25 24.37
N GLU A 53 -17.18 20.15 23.04
CA GLU A 53 -18.03 21.01 22.22
C GLU A 53 -19.30 20.30 21.79
N TYR A 54 -20.43 20.88 22.18
CA TYR A 54 -21.78 20.44 21.81
C TYR A 54 -22.47 21.40 20.83
N ASN A 55 -21.88 22.58 20.62
CA ASN A 55 -22.41 23.65 19.78
C ASN A 55 -21.35 24.17 18.81
N VAL A 56 -21.80 24.75 17.71
CA VAL A 56 -20.93 25.32 16.68
C VAL A 56 -20.48 26.74 17.07
N THR A 57 -19.16 26.95 17.26
CA THR A 57 -18.55 28.21 17.72
C THR A 57 -18.74 29.44 16.83
N GLY A 58 -19.05 29.29 15.53
CA GLY A 58 -19.08 30.37 14.54
C GLY A 58 -20.45 30.82 14.03
N GLY A 59 -21.55 30.26 14.54
CA GLY A 59 -22.91 30.53 14.07
C GLY A 59 -23.59 31.70 14.77
N SER A 60 -24.59 32.31 14.11
CA SER A 60 -25.55 33.18 14.81
C SER A 60 -26.47 32.30 15.65
N SER A 61 -26.32 32.38 16.98
CA SER A 61 -26.93 31.51 18.02
C SER A 61 -26.28 30.13 18.15
N ASP A 62 -26.32 29.60 19.37
CA ASP A 62 -25.85 28.29 19.85
C ASP A 62 -26.42 27.11 19.02
N ALA A 63 -26.04 27.01 17.75
CA ALA A 63 -26.49 25.95 16.88
C ALA A 63 -25.91 24.64 17.39
N ILE A 64 -26.81 23.77 17.85
CA ILE A 64 -26.49 22.43 18.34
C ILE A 64 -25.77 21.68 17.23
N PHE A 65 -24.76 20.90 17.61
CA PHE A 65 -24.10 19.93 16.75
C PHE A 65 -25.11 18.89 16.24
N ASP A 66 -25.71 19.16 15.08
CA ASP A 66 -26.69 18.30 14.43
C ASP A 66 -26.04 17.55 13.26
N LEU A 67 -26.03 16.22 13.36
CA LEU A 67 -25.49 15.32 12.33
C LEU A 67 -26.53 14.94 11.28
N SER A 68 -27.83 15.18 11.53
CA SER A 68 -28.93 14.66 10.71
C SER A 68 -29.02 15.29 9.33
N SER A 69 -28.56 16.54 9.18
CA SER A 69 -28.54 17.29 7.92
C SER A 69 -27.18 17.30 7.22
N LEU A 70 -26.16 16.67 7.81
CA LEU A 70 -24.82 16.69 7.27
C LEU A 70 -24.68 15.85 6.01
N LYS A 71 -23.84 16.34 5.11
CA LYS A 71 -23.28 15.62 3.96
C LYS A 71 -21.78 15.42 4.11
N GLU A 72 -21.12 16.26 4.90
CA GLU A 72 -19.68 16.26 5.02
C GLU A 72 -19.22 16.71 6.41
N ILE A 73 -18.17 16.07 6.92
CA ILE A 73 -17.38 16.55 8.06
C ILE A 73 -15.95 16.73 7.59
N LYS A 74 -15.36 17.91 7.80
CA LYS A 74 -13.98 18.27 7.47
C LYS A 74 -13.20 18.50 8.77
N VAL A 75 -12.09 17.79 8.96
CA VAL A 75 -11.14 18.01 10.06
C VAL A 75 -9.83 18.49 9.47
N ASN A 76 -9.41 19.70 9.80
CA ASN A 76 -8.12 20.26 9.39
C ASN A 76 -7.25 20.53 10.61
N CYS A 77 -6.08 19.92 10.63
CA CYS A 77 -5.11 20.05 11.72
C CYS A 77 -3.69 19.85 11.15
N ASN A 78 -2.66 20.30 11.85
CA ASN A 78 -1.29 20.00 11.45
C ASN A 78 -0.81 18.73 12.13
N TYR A 79 -0.93 18.64 13.45
CA TYR A 79 -0.47 17.48 14.21
C TYR A 79 -1.49 17.12 15.29
N ALA A 80 -2.36 16.17 14.97
CA ALA A 80 -3.34 15.67 15.94
C ALA A 80 -3.64 14.20 15.65
N GLN A 81 -3.86 13.44 16.72
CA GLN A 81 -4.59 12.20 16.60
C GLN A 81 -6.06 12.54 16.35
N VAL A 82 -6.63 12.02 15.27
CA VAL A 82 -8.05 12.24 14.93
C VAL A 82 -8.81 10.94 15.09
N SER A 83 -9.96 10.99 15.76
CA SER A 83 -10.82 9.82 15.94
C SER A 83 -12.28 10.12 15.61
N LEU A 84 -12.94 9.15 15.00
CA LEU A 84 -14.40 9.07 14.91
C LEU A 84 -14.82 7.79 15.62
N GLU A 85 -15.56 7.94 16.70
CA GLU A 85 -15.85 6.84 17.62
C GLU A 85 -17.28 6.91 18.15
N ARG A 86 -17.74 5.79 18.69
CA ARG A 86 -18.88 5.80 19.60
C ARG A 86 -18.42 5.54 21.03
N SER A 87 -19.12 6.14 21.98
CA SER A 87 -18.85 6.01 23.41
C SER A 87 -20.15 5.85 24.20
N ASP A 88 -20.12 4.98 25.21
CA ASP A 88 -21.18 4.81 26.20
C ASP A 88 -21.19 5.93 27.26
N GLU A 89 -20.10 6.68 27.37
CA GLU A 89 -19.99 7.86 28.24
C GLU A 89 -20.61 9.12 27.61
N ALA A 90 -20.91 9.09 26.31
CA ALA A 90 -21.46 10.22 25.58
C ALA A 90 -22.99 10.19 25.53
N ASP A 91 -23.65 11.17 26.15
CA ASP A 91 -25.11 11.32 26.08
C ASP A 91 -25.59 12.01 24.78
N LYS A 92 -24.70 12.72 24.11
CA LYS A 92 -24.96 13.52 22.91
C LYS A 92 -23.76 13.45 21.99
N ASN A 93 -24.00 13.74 20.72
CA ASN A 93 -22.93 13.99 19.77
C ASN A 93 -22.06 15.16 20.26
N MET A 94 -20.75 15.01 20.21
CA MET A 94 -19.82 16.06 20.63
C MET A 94 -18.50 15.98 19.86
N VAL A 95 -17.74 17.07 19.90
CA VAL A 95 -16.33 17.09 19.52
C VAL A 95 -15.51 17.30 20.79
N LYS A 96 -14.62 16.35 21.09
CA LYS A 96 -13.65 16.45 22.17
C LYS A 96 -12.31 16.89 21.60
N ILE A 97 -11.71 17.90 22.20
CA ILE A 97 -10.38 18.41 21.83
C ILE A 97 -9.51 18.41 23.09
N ILE A 98 -8.38 17.69 23.04
CA ILE A 98 -7.39 17.68 24.13
C ILE A 98 -6.11 18.32 23.61
N ASN A 99 -5.54 19.22 24.39
CA ASN A 99 -4.20 19.73 24.17
C ASN A 99 -3.36 19.55 25.43
N ALA A 100 -2.44 18.59 25.38
CA ALA A 100 -1.44 18.32 26.41
C ALA A 100 -0.01 18.50 25.86
N ALA A 101 0.15 19.41 24.89
CA ALA A 101 1.43 19.72 24.29
C ALA A 101 2.30 20.55 25.25
N ASN A 102 3.57 20.18 25.36
CA ASN A 102 4.55 20.95 26.13
C ASN A 102 5.96 20.82 25.55
N GLY A 103 6.77 21.86 25.71
CA GLY A 103 8.04 21.96 25.02
C GLY A 103 8.65 23.36 25.01
N PHE A 104 9.74 23.51 24.28
CA PHE A 104 10.42 24.79 24.07
C PHE A 104 10.21 25.29 22.65
N ALA A 105 9.78 26.53 22.53
CA ALA A 105 9.61 27.25 21.29
C ALA A 105 10.55 28.45 21.22
N SER A 106 10.85 28.92 20.02
CA SER A 106 11.51 30.22 19.86
C SER A 106 10.53 31.33 20.29
N ALA A 107 11.07 32.49 20.66
CA ALA A 107 10.26 33.65 21.03
C ALA A 107 9.41 34.21 19.87
N GLU A 108 9.72 33.82 18.63
CA GLU A 108 9.01 34.24 17.41
C GLU A 108 8.02 33.18 16.90
N ALA A 109 8.08 31.95 17.42
CA ALA A 109 7.15 30.89 17.06
C ALA A 109 5.71 31.24 17.50
N ASP A 110 4.75 30.85 16.68
CA ASP A 110 3.34 30.94 17.02
C ASP A 110 3.01 29.86 18.03
N VAL A 111 2.82 30.25 19.30
CA VAL A 111 2.62 29.31 20.40
C VAL A 111 1.18 29.23 20.85
N ASP A 112 0.25 29.94 20.19
CA ASP A 112 -1.14 29.95 20.58
C ASP A 112 -1.84 28.68 20.08
N PHE A 113 -2.60 28.03 20.96
CA PHE A 113 -3.51 26.96 20.60
C PHE A 113 -4.91 27.53 20.42
N SER A 114 -5.57 27.20 19.30
CA SER A 114 -6.97 27.55 19.10
C SER A 114 -7.69 26.52 18.25
N TYR A 115 -9.01 26.51 18.34
CA TYR A 115 -9.85 25.66 17.49
C TYR A 115 -11.10 26.42 17.08
N LYS A 116 -11.72 25.97 15.99
CA LYS A 116 -12.99 26.50 15.49
C LYS A 116 -13.86 25.37 14.95
N LEU A 117 -15.08 25.30 15.47
CA LEU A 117 -16.15 24.45 14.98
C LEU A 117 -17.19 25.34 14.26
N TYR A 118 -17.37 25.16 12.95
CA TYR A 118 -18.28 26.01 12.16
C TYR A 118 -18.92 25.26 10.99
N TYR A 119 -20.09 25.72 10.54
CA TYR A 119 -20.66 25.28 9.26
C TYR A 119 -20.06 26.11 8.11
N GLU A 120 -19.67 25.45 7.02
CA GLU A 120 -19.09 26.13 5.85
C GLU A 120 -20.10 27.13 5.26
N ALA A 121 -19.63 28.35 4.95
CA ALA A 121 -20.50 29.41 4.45
C ALA A 121 -21.15 29.01 3.11
N GLY A 122 -22.47 29.17 3.01
CA GLY A 122 -23.24 28.82 1.81
C GLY A 122 -23.56 27.33 1.67
N SER A 123 -23.30 26.50 2.69
CA SER A 123 -23.58 25.06 2.67
C SER A 123 -24.93 24.65 3.24
N ASP A 124 -25.81 25.59 3.63
CA ASP A 124 -27.06 25.31 4.36
C ASP A 124 -26.86 24.36 5.58
N ASN A 125 -25.74 24.54 6.31
CA ASN A 125 -25.32 23.69 7.44
C ASN A 125 -25.09 22.21 7.07
N SER A 126 -24.81 21.89 5.80
CA SER A 126 -24.54 20.52 5.36
C SER A 126 -23.06 20.10 5.45
N ILE A 127 -22.16 21.05 5.70
CA ILE A 127 -20.72 20.81 5.82
C ILE A 127 -20.24 21.36 7.16
N LEU A 128 -19.79 20.46 8.04
CA LEU A 128 -19.18 20.81 9.31
C LEU A 128 -17.65 20.88 9.17
N CYS A 129 -17.04 21.95 9.67
CA CYS A 129 -15.60 22.12 9.71
C CYS A 129 -15.09 22.16 11.16
N ILE A 130 -14.05 21.38 11.43
CA ILE A 130 -13.27 21.34 12.66
C ILE A 130 -11.85 21.76 12.29
N ASP A 131 -11.51 23.01 12.56
CA ASP A 131 -10.16 23.53 12.33
C ASP A 131 -9.44 23.65 13.67
N VAL A 132 -8.24 23.08 13.77
CA VAL A 132 -7.38 23.19 14.95
C VAL A 132 -6.06 23.81 14.52
N HIS A 133 -5.65 24.84 15.26
CA HIS A 133 -4.36 25.51 15.13
C HIS A 133 -3.51 25.15 16.34
N GLU A 134 -2.47 24.35 16.10
CA GLU A 134 -1.57 23.87 17.13
C GLU A 134 -0.32 24.73 17.28
N ALA A 135 0.20 24.83 18.51
CA ALA A 135 1.38 25.61 18.83
C ALA A 135 2.65 25.10 18.10
N GLU A 136 3.53 26.00 17.69
CA GLU A 136 4.82 25.67 17.09
C GLU A 136 5.91 25.61 18.17
N ALA A 137 6.68 24.53 18.20
CA ALA A 137 7.84 24.39 19.07
C ALA A 137 9.03 23.77 18.33
N SER A 138 10.24 24.17 18.73
CA SER A 138 11.47 23.59 18.20
C SER A 138 11.85 22.28 18.92
N LEU A 139 11.34 22.08 20.14
CA LEU A 139 11.49 20.85 20.91
C LEU A 139 10.21 20.57 21.68
N PHE A 140 9.53 19.47 21.36
CA PHE A 140 8.43 18.96 22.17
C PHE A 140 8.94 17.90 23.17
N PHE A 141 8.51 17.99 24.42
CA PHE A 141 8.57 16.87 25.36
C PHE A 141 7.31 16.01 25.27
N SER A 142 6.17 16.65 24.95
CA SER A 142 4.91 16.01 24.60
C SER A 142 4.28 16.79 23.44
N GLN A 143 3.90 16.10 22.37
CA GLN A 143 3.19 16.67 21.22
C GLN A 143 1.76 16.08 21.13
N ARG A 144 1.09 15.99 22.29
CA ARG A 144 -0.20 15.31 22.41
C ARG A 144 -1.35 16.30 22.16
N VAL A 145 -1.91 16.22 20.96
CA VAL A 145 -3.18 16.85 20.58
C VAL A 145 -4.12 15.75 20.07
N GLU A 146 -5.34 15.73 20.58
CA GLU A 146 -6.36 14.74 20.20
C GLU A 146 -7.65 15.46 19.79
N ILE A 147 -8.24 15.02 18.69
CA ILE A 147 -9.55 15.47 18.19
C ILE A 147 -10.42 14.22 18.06
N ALA A 148 -11.51 14.15 18.82
CA ALA A 148 -12.46 13.04 18.73
C ALA A 148 -13.85 13.55 18.37
N ILE A 149 -14.41 13.03 17.28
CA ILE A 149 -15.84 13.15 16.98
C ILE A 149 -16.51 11.97 17.67
N VAL A 150 -17.25 12.26 18.74
CA VAL A 150 -17.82 11.24 19.61
C VAL A 150 -19.32 11.15 19.39
N LEU A 151 -19.79 9.96 19.05
CA LEU A 151 -21.20 9.62 18.92
C LEU A 151 -21.67 8.83 20.15
N PRO A 152 -22.90 9.02 20.63
CA PRO A 152 -23.48 8.16 21.66
C PRO A 152 -23.66 6.71 21.16
N ASP A 153 -23.39 5.72 21.99
CA ASP A 153 -23.54 4.29 21.66
C ASP A 153 -25.00 3.85 21.44
N ASP A 154 -25.91 4.36 22.27
CA ASP A 154 -27.29 3.90 22.41
C ASP A 154 -28.30 4.65 21.52
N LYS A 155 -27.85 5.65 20.75
CA LYS A 155 -28.70 6.43 19.84
C LYS A 155 -28.38 6.15 18.37
N ASP A 156 -29.46 6.15 17.58
CA ASP A 156 -29.43 6.13 16.12
C ASP A 156 -28.92 7.46 15.54
N CYS A 157 -27.64 7.75 15.78
CA CYS A 157 -26.92 8.80 15.07
C CYS A 157 -26.42 8.20 13.76
N ASN A 158 -27.07 8.58 12.66
CA ASN A 158 -26.83 8.01 11.34
C ASN A 158 -25.96 8.93 10.49
N LEU A 159 -24.76 8.45 10.13
CA LEU A 159 -23.82 9.15 9.23
C LEU A 159 -23.80 8.55 7.82
N GLN A 160 -24.79 7.71 7.44
CA GLN A 160 -24.82 6.97 6.16
C GLN A 160 -24.73 7.87 4.91
N ASN A 161 -25.08 9.16 5.04
CA ASN A 161 -25.06 10.14 3.97
C ASN A 161 -23.89 11.14 4.10
N VAL A 162 -22.98 10.91 5.06
CA VAL A 162 -21.90 11.81 5.41
C VAL A 162 -20.57 11.27 4.90
N THR A 163 -19.81 12.13 4.23
CA THR A 163 -18.40 11.90 3.90
C THR A 163 -17.49 12.48 4.98
N LEU A 164 -16.59 11.67 5.52
CA LEU A 164 -15.57 12.12 6.46
C LEU A 164 -14.30 12.51 5.72
N ASN A 165 -13.89 13.77 5.84
CA ASN A 165 -12.67 14.31 5.27
C ASN A 165 -11.70 14.68 6.40
N ILE A 166 -10.55 14.01 6.48
CA ILE A 166 -9.52 14.31 7.47
C ILE A 166 -8.25 14.74 6.75
N ALA A 167 -7.74 15.89 7.17
CA ALA A 167 -6.55 16.55 6.68
C ALA A 167 -5.58 16.76 7.84
N ASN A 168 -4.52 15.96 7.90
CA ASN A 168 -3.44 16.19 8.86
C ASN A 168 -2.06 16.11 8.22
N THR A 169 -1.08 16.76 8.84
CA THR A 169 0.33 16.60 8.47
C THR A 169 0.95 15.46 9.27
N SER A 170 0.62 15.38 10.56
CA SER A 170 1.10 14.34 11.47
C SER A 170 -0.01 13.83 12.40
N GLY A 171 0.09 12.58 12.82
CA GLY A 171 -0.79 11.97 13.81
C GLY A 171 -1.66 10.87 13.25
N ASP A 172 -2.02 9.93 14.11
CA ASP A 172 -2.78 8.75 13.73
C ASP A 172 -4.27 9.08 13.58
N ILE A 173 -4.93 8.38 12.67
CA ILE A 173 -6.35 8.53 12.38
C ILE A 173 -7.07 7.22 12.69
N PHE A 174 -8.06 7.29 13.57
CA PHE A 174 -8.84 6.13 14.01
C PHE A 174 -10.31 6.30 13.61
N VAL A 175 -10.86 5.36 12.86
CA VAL A 175 -12.27 5.38 12.47
C VAL A 175 -12.93 4.11 12.95
N GLY A 176 -13.78 4.22 13.97
CA GLY A 176 -14.51 3.10 14.56
C GLY A 176 -13.61 2.04 15.24
N TYR A 177 -12.52 2.46 15.87
CA TYR A 177 -11.47 1.59 16.42
C TYR A 177 -11.66 1.17 17.89
N LEU A 178 -12.43 1.92 18.68
CA LEU A 178 -12.63 1.64 20.11
C LEU A 178 -13.66 0.52 20.37
N THR A 179 -13.95 0.29 21.65
CA THR A 179 -14.74 -0.81 22.23
C THR A 179 -15.98 -1.20 21.42
N PRO A 180 -16.35 -2.49 21.37
CA PRO A 180 -17.47 -2.96 20.55
C PRO A 180 -18.80 -2.34 21.03
N ALA A 181 -19.28 -1.33 20.31
CA ALA A 181 -20.62 -0.79 20.49
C ALA A 181 -21.68 -1.65 19.78
N VAL A 182 -22.93 -1.47 20.20
CA VAL A 182 -24.11 -2.11 19.59
C VAL A 182 -24.32 -1.65 18.15
N ASN A 183 -24.03 -0.37 17.87
CA ASN A 183 -24.29 0.28 16.58
C ASN A 183 -23.00 0.61 15.83
N ARG A 184 -22.93 0.23 14.56
CA ARG A 184 -21.80 0.59 13.69
C ARG A 184 -21.88 2.04 13.22
N ILE A 185 -20.72 2.61 12.90
CA ILE A 185 -20.57 3.91 12.25
C ILE A 185 -20.72 3.67 10.74
N GLN A 186 -21.80 4.15 10.15
CA GLN A 186 -22.03 4.07 8.70
C GLN A 186 -21.64 5.39 8.08
N LEU A 187 -20.80 5.39 7.04
CA LEU A 187 -20.37 6.59 6.31
C LEU A 187 -20.71 6.43 4.83
N ALA A 188 -21.04 7.53 4.15
CA ALA A 188 -21.16 7.53 2.69
C ALA A 188 -19.78 7.40 2.04
N GLY A 189 -18.80 8.10 2.59
CA GLY A 189 -17.45 8.14 2.07
C GLY A 189 -16.39 8.47 3.11
N LEU A 190 -15.15 8.12 2.78
CA LEU A 190 -13.96 8.35 3.59
C LEU A 190 -12.87 8.96 2.72
N ASN A 191 -12.39 10.15 3.09
CA ASN A 191 -11.30 10.85 2.41
C ASN A 191 -10.25 11.26 3.44
N ILE A 192 -9.12 10.57 3.46
CA ILE A 192 -8.05 10.82 4.43
C ILE A 192 -6.80 11.27 3.69
N LYS A 193 -6.21 12.38 4.12
CA LYS A 193 -4.86 12.80 3.73
C LYS A 193 -3.98 13.00 4.96
N THR A 194 -2.88 12.26 5.01
CA THR A 194 -1.84 12.36 6.06
C THR A 194 -0.45 12.34 5.45
N THR A 195 0.48 13.13 6.00
CA THR A 195 1.90 13.05 5.62
C THR A 195 2.66 12.07 6.53
N ASN A 196 2.32 12.01 7.81
CA ASN A 196 2.95 11.14 8.78
C ASN A 196 1.93 10.61 9.80
N GLY A 197 1.71 9.30 9.85
CA GLY A 197 0.77 8.71 10.81
C GLY A 197 -0.03 7.57 10.22
N GLY A 198 -0.49 6.67 11.07
CA GLY A 198 -1.27 5.51 10.67
C GLY A 198 -2.74 5.83 10.45
N VAL A 199 -3.37 5.10 9.54
CA VAL A 199 -4.83 5.09 9.35
C VAL A 199 -5.37 3.75 9.81
N TYR A 200 -6.27 3.77 10.79
CA TYR A 200 -6.80 2.59 11.44
C TYR A 200 -8.32 2.54 11.28
N LEU A 201 -8.80 1.61 10.46
CA LEU A 201 -10.22 1.35 10.27
C LEU A 201 -10.62 0.17 11.16
N GLY A 202 -11.45 0.45 12.15
CA GLY A 202 -11.83 -0.53 13.16
C GLY A 202 -13.13 -1.26 12.87
N ASN A 203 -13.46 -2.20 13.75
CA ASN A 203 -14.61 -3.09 13.64
C ASN A 203 -15.97 -2.40 13.87
N MET A 204 -15.99 -1.20 14.44
CA MET A 204 -17.22 -0.42 14.58
C MET A 204 -17.59 0.29 13.28
N LEU A 205 -16.66 0.44 12.34
CA LEU A 205 -16.95 0.99 11.03
C LEU A 205 -17.84 -0.01 10.26
N SER A 206 -18.85 0.49 9.57
CA SER A 206 -19.63 -0.32 8.63
C SER A 206 -18.76 -0.70 7.44
N LYS A 207 -19.00 -1.88 6.89
CA LYS A 207 -18.32 -2.33 5.67
C LYS A 207 -18.73 -1.52 4.44
N ASP A 208 -19.96 -1.02 4.43
CA ASP A 208 -20.55 -0.35 3.26
C ASP A 208 -20.17 1.14 3.28
N ILE A 209 -19.14 1.49 2.51
CA ILE A 209 -18.62 2.87 2.34
C ILE A 209 -18.41 3.08 0.85
N SER A 210 -19.25 3.89 0.21
CA SER A 210 -19.30 3.97 -1.27
C SER A 210 -18.00 4.50 -1.87
N ASP A 211 -17.38 5.49 -1.22
CA ASP A 211 -16.20 6.18 -1.68
C ASP A 211 -15.07 6.09 -0.63
N VAL A 212 -13.93 5.51 -1.01
CA VAL A 212 -12.75 5.43 -0.14
C VAL A 212 -11.55 6.02 -0.86
N PHE A 213 -11.04 7.13 -0.35
CA PHE A 213 -9.82 7.78 -0.81
C PHE A 213 -8.85 7.94 0.36
N ILE A 214 -7.67 7.34 0.27
CA ILE A 214 -6.64 7.46 1.32
C ILE A 214 -5.33 7.86 0.68
N ASN A 215 -4.77 8.97 1.13
CA ASN A 215 -3.45 9.47 0.76
C ASN A 215 -2.56 9.53 2.00
N SER A 216 -1.53 8.67 2.07
CA SER A 216 -0.59 8.59 3.20
C SER A 216 0.84 8.65 2.71
N GLU A 217 1.60 9.70 3.03
CA GLU A 217 3.00 9.72 2.61
C GLU A 217 3.85 8.72 3.42
N ASN A 218 3.81 8.82 4.76
CA ASN A 218 4.60 7.96 5.65
C ASN A 218 3.71 7.43 6.77
N GLY A 219 3.21 6.21 6.63
CA GLY A 219 2.30 5.67 7.63
C GLY A 219 1.63 4.39 7.17
N GLY A 220 1.31 3.53 8.14
CA GLY A 220 0.58 2.30 7.85
C GLY A 220 -0.91 2.56 7.63
N LEU A 221 -1.57 1.66 6.94
CA LEU A 221 -3.02 1.54 6.92
C LEU A 221 -3.37 0.16 7.43
N LEU A 222 -4.22 0.07 8.45
CA LEU A 222 -4.75 -1.19 8.93
C LEU A 222 -6.28 -1.16 8.91
N SER A 223 -6.90 -1.99 8.08
CA SER A 223 -8.33 -2.21 8.07
C SER A 223 -8.68 -3.54 8.73
N LYS A 224 -9.34 -3.46 9.89
CA LYS A 224 -9.93 -4.62 10.59
C LYS A 224 -11.36 -4.92 10.13
N VAL A 225 -11.86 -4.18 9.14
CA VAL A 225 -13.20 -4.33 8.56
C VAL A 225 -13.06 -4.67 7.07
N ASP A 226 -13.98 -5.50 6.58
CA ASP A 226 -14.19 -5.69 5.14
C ASP A 226 -14.69 -4.39 4.53
N LEU A 227 -14.18 -3.98 3.38
CA LEU A 227 -14.59 -2.75 2.72
C LEU A 227 -15.38 -3.04 1.45
N ASN A 228 -16.62 -2.60 1.41
CA ASN A 228 -17.48 -2.59 0.23
C ASN A 228 -17.50 -1.17 -0.37
N ALA A 229 -16.57 -0.89 -1.29
CA ALA A 229 -16.41 0.39 -1.96
C ALA A 229 -17.04 0.37 -3.36
N THR A 230 -18.35 0.59 -3.42
CA THR A 230 -19.16 0.38 -4.63
C THR A 230 -19.19 1.55 -5.61
N ASN A 231 -18.53 2.67 -5.33
CA ASN A 231 -18.43 3.79 -6.27
C ASN A 231 -16.97 4.12 -6.62
N SER A 232 -16.13 4.41 -5.62
CA SER A 232 -14.73 4.71 -5.86
C SER A 232 -13.81 4.17 -4.77
N PHE A 233 -12.63 3.72 -5.18
CA PHE A 233 -11.57 3.28 -4.29
C PHE A 233 -10.21 3.73 -4.81
N ALA A 234 -9.50 4.50 -4.01
CA ALA A 234 -8.16 4.97 -4.35
C ALA A 234 -7.25 5.02 -3.13
N ILE A 235 -6.04 4.50 -3.30
CA ILE A 235 -4.97 4.57 -2.31
C ILE A 235 -3.76 5.19 -2.98
N ASN A 236 -3.22 6.23 -2.35
CA ASN A 236 -1.93 6.81 -2.68
C ASN A 236 -1.04 6.69 -1.44
N ALA A 237 0.04 5.90 -1.51
CA ALA A 237 0.94 5.73 -0.39
C ALA A 237 2.40 5.79 -0.83
N LYS A 238 3.29 6.49 -0.10
CA LYS A 238 4.73 6.51 -0.44
C LYS A 238 5.52 5.46 0.33
N SER A 239 5.21 5.25 1.61
CA SER A 239 5.81 4.21 2.45
C SER A 239 4.88 3.75 3.58
N GLY A 240 5.05 2.49 4.01
CA GLY A 240 4.29 1.90 5.11
C GLY A 240 3.73 0.52 4.77
N LEU A 241 3.10 -0.10 5.77
CA LEU A 241 2.34 -1.35 5.63
C LEU A 241 0.86 -1.01 5.45
N LEU A 242 0.25 -1.47 4.36
CA LEU A 242 -1.17 -1.35 4.07
C LEU A 242 -1.79 -2.74 4.13
N GLU A 243 -2.59 -3.01 5.15
CA GLU A 243 -3.20 -4.30 5.39
C GLU A 243 -4.72 -4.18 5.39
N PHE A 244 -5.35 -4.96 4.52
CA PHE A 244 -6.79 -5.10 4.41
C PHE A 244 -7.18 -6.57 4.61
N GLN A 245 -8.35 -6.82 5.17
CA GLN A 245 -8.93 -8.16 5.15
C GLN A 245 -9.49 -8.45 3.77
N ASN A 246 -10.67 -7.92 3.45
CA ASN A 246 -11.31 -8.07 2.15
C ASN A 246 -11.72 -6.71 1.58
N ILE A 247 -11.59 -6.56 0.26
CA ILE A 247 -12.01 -5.36 -0.47
C ILE A 247 -12.95 -5.79 -1.59
N ASN A 248 -14.16 -5.25 -1.62
CA ASN A 248 -15.15 -5.48 -2.66
C ASN A 248 -15.51 -4.18 -3.36
N LEU A 249 -15.11 -4.09 -4.63
CA LEU A 249 -15.29 -2.94 -5.51
C LEU A 249 -16.48 -3.12 -6.44
N GLY A 250 -17.13 -4.30 -6.44
CA GLY A 250 -18.13 -4.67 -7.43
C GLY A 250 -17.56 -4.66 -8.84
N GLN A 251 -18.02 -3.70 -9.66
CA GLN A 251 -17.55 -3.51 -11.04
C GLN A 251 -16.53 -2.38 -11.20
N ASN A 252 -16.14 -1.72 -10.10
CA ASN A 252 -15.24 -0.58 -10.14
C ASN A 252 -13.77 -1.00 -10.25
N ILE A 253 -12.94 0.02 -10.47
CA ILE A 253 -11.48 -0.11 -10.55
C ILE A 253 -10.87 0.59 -9.34
N ALA A 254 -10.13 -0.16 -8.53
CA ALA A 254 -9.27 0.41 -7.50
C ALA A 254 -8.05 1.06 -8.16
N LYS A 255 -7.81 2.33 -7.85
CA LYS A 255 -6.59 3.04 -8.26
C LYS A 255 -5.60 3.00 -7.12
N MET A 256 -4.53 2.22 -7.28
CA MET A 256 -3.50 2.07 -6.25
C MET A 256 -2.19 2.63 -6.75
N ASN A 257 -1.74 3.74 -6.17
CA ASN A 257 -0.43 4.31 -6.39
C ASN A 257 0.42 4.07 -5.14
N LEU A 258 1.35 3.12 -5.23
CA LEU A 258 2.18 2.66 -4.14
C LEU A 258 3.63 2.97 -4.48
N GLY A 259 4.26 3.81 -3.65
CA GLY A 259 5.72 3.93 -3.60
C GLY A 259 6.31 2.68 -2.95
N ASN A 260 7.33 2.84 -2.10
CA ASN A 260 7.96 1.73 -1.39
C ASN A 260 7.11 1.24 -0.20
N CYS A 261 5.98 0.62 -0.52
CA CYS A 261 4.99 0.12 0.43
C CYS A 261 4.93 -1.41 0.44
N GLU A 262 4.41 -1.96 1.54
CA GLU A 262 3.97 -3.35 1.64
C GLU A 262 2.45 -3.36 1.66
N PHE A 263 1.81 -3.84 0.57
CA PHE A 263 0.37 -3.97 0.47
C PHE A 263 -0.05 -5.44 0.63
N LYS A 264 -1.02 -5.69 1.52
CA LYS A 264 -1.57 -7.02 1.80
C LYS A 264 -3.09 -7.00 1.80
N ALA A 265 -3.69 -7.98 1.13
CA ALA A 265 -5.12 -8.28 1.24
C ALA A 265 -5.39 -9.78 1.16
N ASN A 266 -6.43 -10.28 1.85
CA ASN A 266 -6.87 -11.66 1.69
C ASN A 266 -7.64 -11.82 0.37
N GLU A 267 -8.64 -10.99 0.15
CA GLU A 267 -9.47 -11.05 -1.06
C GLU A 267 -9.74 -9.66 -1.62
N ILE A 268 -9.63 -9.53 -2.94
CA ILE A 268 -10.11 -8.36 -3.69
C ILE A 268 -11.09 -8.82 -4.75
N ILE A 269 -12.31 -8.26 -4.74
CA ILE A 269 -13.33 -8.45 -5.77
C ILE A 269 -13.44 -7.16 -6.57
N GLY A 270 -13.18 -7.24 -7.87
CA GLY A 270 -13.15 -6.10 -8.79
C GLY A 270 -11.76 -5.87 -9.38
N ASN A 271 -11.63 -4.79 -10.15
CA ASN A 271 -10.46 -4.55 -10.98
C ASN A 271 -9.44 -3.64 -10.27
N ILE A 272 -8.16 -3.80 -10.59
CA ILE A 272 -7.06 -3.04 -10.00
C ILE A 272 -6.25 -2.36 -11.12
N GLN A 273 -6.11 -1.04 -11.01
CA GLN A 273 -5.09 -0.27 -11.70
C GLN A 273 -3.94 -0.01 -10.70
N LEU A 274 -2.84 -0.74 -10.88
CA LEU A 274 -1.71 -0.72 -9.97
C LEU A 274 -0.57 0.13 -10.55
N GLN A 275 -0.05 1.04 -9.75
CA GLN A 275 1.17 1.77 -10.02
C GLN A 275 2.10 1.53 -8.84
N ILE A 276 3.20 0.84 -9.08
CA ILE A 276 4.21 0.53 -8.08
C ILE A 276 5.58 0.47 -8.75
N ALA A 277 6.53 1.25 -8.22
CA ALA A 277 7.91 1.24 -8.72
C ALA A 277 8.76 0.24 -7.93
N ASP A 278 8.72 0.34 -6.60
CA ASP A 278 9.42 -0.51 -5.64
C ASP A 278 8.44 -0.91 -4.53
N GLY A 279 8.65 -2.05 -3.88
CA GLY A 279 7.79 -2.51 -2.78
C GLY A 279 7.18 -3.89 -3.00
N TYR A 280 6.17 -4.23 -2.19
CA TYR A 280 5.54 -5.54 -2.16
C TYR A 280 4.03 -5.40 -2.32
N PHE A 281 3.44 -6.17 -3.23
CA PHE A 281 2.00 -6.30 -3.39
C PHE A 281 1.64 -7.78 -3.24
N ASP A 282 0.81 -8.11 -2.25
CA ASP A 282 0.42 -9.48 -1.94
C ASP A 282 -1.08 -9.60 -1.71
N VAL A 283 -1.70 -10.44 -2.54
CA VAL A 283 -3.14 -10.70 -2.49
C VAL A 283 -3.35 -12.21 -2.55
N ILE A 284 -4.02 -12.78 -1.55
CA ILE A 284 -4.26 -14.23 -1.54
C ILE A 284 -5.22 -14.61 -2.68
N ARG A 285 -6.29 -13.83 -2.88
CA ARG A 285 -7.27 -14.08 -3.94
C ARG A 285 -7.76 -12.80 -4.62
N LEU A 286 -7.74 -12.79 -5.96
CA LEU A 286 -8.22 -11.69 -6.79
C LEU A 286 -9.31 -12.17 -7.76
N LEU A 287 -10.53 -11.63 -7.64
CA LEU A 287 -11.65 -11.86 -8.54
C LEU A 287 -11.87 -10.62 -9.41
N GLY A 288 -11.06 -10.49 -10.45
CA GLY A 288 -11.06 -9.35 -11.36
C GLY A 288 -9.72 -9.18 -12.05
N ASP A 289 -9.60 -8.12 -12.84
CA ASP A 289 -8.40 -7.84 -13.63
C ASP A 289 -7.40 -7.01 -12.81
N ILE A 290 -6.10 -7.23 -13.03
CA ILE A 290 -5.02 -6.35 -12.54
C ILE A 290 -4.17 -5.87 -13.70
N ASN A 291 -3.98 -4.55 -13.78
CA ASN A 291 -3.19 -3.89 -14.81
C ASN A 291 -2.19 -2.91 -14.20
N GLY A 292 -0.89 -3.13 -14.46
CA GLY A 292 0.18 -2.18 -14.18
C GLY A 292 0.61 -1.46 -15.46
N ASN A 293 -0.01 -0.33 -15.79
CA ASN A 293 0.09 0.26 -17.13
C ASN A 293 0.98 1.51 -17.27
N ASN A 294 1.62 1.99 -16.21
CA ASN A 294 2.28 3.30 -16.27
C ASN A 294 3.72 3.19 -16.85
N PRO A 295 4.00 3.70 -18.06
CA PRO A 295 5.36 3.70 -18.62
C PRO A 295 6.33 4.63 -17.87
N ALA A 296 5.81 5.61 -17.11
CA ALA A 296 6.61 6.54 -16.31
C ALA A 296 7.02 5.94 -14.96
N GLU A 297 6.23 5.00 -14.42
CA GLU A 297 6.49 4.33 -13.15
C GLU A 297 6.50 2.82 -13.38
N GLN A 298 7.61 2.39 -13.98
CA GLN A 298 7.86 1.00 -14.32
C GLN A 298 8.14 0.21 -13.04
N LEU A 299 7.71 -1.05 -13.01
CA LEU A 299 7.98 -2.00 -11.94
C LEU A 299 9.51 -2.24 -11.86
N THR A 300 10.21 -1.41 -11.10
CA THR A 300 11.68 -1.32 -11.13
C THR A 300 12.29 -2.43 -10.30
N THR A 301 11.93 -2.53 -9.00
CA THR A 301 12.36 -3.63 -8.12
C THR A 301 11.23 -4.21 -7.27
N SER A 302 10.00 -4.18 -7.79
CA SER A 302 8.81 -4.61 -7.07
C SER A 302 8.70 -6.15 -6.99
N THR A 303 7.98 -6.62 -5.97
CA THR A 303 7.52 -8.02 -5.91
C THR A 303 5.99 -8.04 -5.84
N ILE A 304 5.39 -8.72 -6.81
CA ILE A 304 3.94 -8.92 -6.92
C ILE A 304 3.65 -10.40 -6.68
N THR A 305 2.89 -10.71 -5.64
CA THR A 305 2.41 -12.05 -5.30
C THR A 305 0.90 -12.07 -5.36
N ILE A 306 0.34 -13.01 -6.13
CA ILE A 306 -1.10 -13.25 -6.16
C ILE A 306 -1.32 -14.74 -5.99
N GLY A 307 -2.01 -15.17 -4.94
CA GLY A 307 -2.25 -16.59 -4.66
C GLY A 307 -3.10 -17.23 -5.76
N GLU A 308 -4.34 -16.77 -5.92
CA GLU A 308 -5.23 -17.14 -7.02
C GLU A 308 -5.80 -15.90 -7.70
N ILE A 309 -5.89 -15.92 -9.04
CA ILE A 309 -6.61 -14.91 -9.80
C ILE A 309 -7.61 -15.52 -10.80
N GLN A 310 -8.80 -14.94 -10.84
CA GLN A 310 -9.85 -15.15 -11.83
C GLN A 310 -10.07 -13.86 -12.60
N GLY A 311 -9.28 -13.64 -13.66
CA GLY A 311 -9.25 -12.39 -14.41
C GLY A 311 -7.94 -12.23 -15.18
N ASN A 312 -7.79 -11.10 -15.86
CA ASN A 312 -6.61 -10.79 -16.65
C ASN A 312 -5.50 -10.18 -15.78
N VAL A 313 -4.26 -10.55 -16.08
CA VAL A 313 -3.05 -9.94 -15.52
C VAL A 313 -2.30 -9.26 -16.64
N SER A 314 -2.01 -7.97 -16.50
CA SER A 314 -1.28 -7.20 -17.50
C SER A 314 -0.19 -6.34 -16.86
N PHE A 315 1.07 -6.68 -17.12
CA PHE A 315 2.25 -5.91 -16.70
C PHE A 315 3.17 -5.65 -17.90
N PRO A 316 2.83 -4.67 -18.77
CA PRO A 316 3.62 -4.30 -19.95
C PRO A 316 5.02 -3.74 -19.65
N PHE A 317 5.30 -3.36 -18.39
CA PHE A 317 6.55 -2.70 -17.99
C PHE A 317 7.14 -3.32 -16.71
N ALA A 318 7.21 -4.65 -16.67
CA ALA A 318 7.75 -5.45 -15.57
C ALA A 318 9.28 -5.54 -15.62
N ASN A 319 10.02 -4.50 -15.22
CA ASN A 319 11.50 -4.48 -15.28
C ASN A 319 12.17 -5.46 -14.30
N ALA A 320 13.00 -5.06 -13.35
CA ALA A 320 13.74 -6.01 -12.50
C ALA A 320 12.88 -6.62 -11.37
N SER A 321 11.59 -6.82 -11.65
CA SER A 321 10.59 -7.21 -10.68
C SER A 321 10.34 -8.72 -10.64
N ARG A 322 9.79 -9.17 -9.53
CA ARG A 322 9.34 -10.55 -9.34
C ARG A 322 7.82 -10.61 -9.41
N LEU A 323 7.29 -11.41 -10.31
CA LEU A 323 5.86 -11.74 -10.39
C LEU A 323 5.68 -13.21 -10.01
N ASN A 324 4.87 -13.47 -9.00
CA ASN A 324 4.52 -14.82 -8.55
C ASN A 324 3.00 -14.97 -8.51
N ILE A 325 2.45 -15.77 -9.43
CA ILE A 325 1.03 -16.11 -9.47
C ILE A 325 0.93 -17.58 -9.04
N GLY A 326 0.26 -17.87 -7.93
CA GLY A 326 0.04 -19.25 -7.49
C GLY A 326 -0.83 -20.00 -8.50
N LYS A 327 -1.96 -19.40 -8.89
CA LYS A 327 -2.91 -19.97 -9.87
C LYS A 327 -3.61 -18.89 -10.70
N LEU A 328 -3.55 -19.01 -12.03
CA LEU A 328 -4.41 -18.27 -12.97
C LEU A 328 -5.56 -19.20 -13.38
N SER A 329 -6.69 -19.10 -12.68
CA SER A 329 -7.86 -19.96 -12.87
C SER A 329 -8.58 -19.71 -14.20
N LEU A 330 -8.61 -18.45 -14.65
CA LEU A 330 -9.21 -17.99 -15.91
C LEU A 330 -8.53 -16.68 -16.31
N GLY A 331 -8.45 -16.41 -17.62
CA GLY A 331 -8.07 -15.11 -18.15
C GLY A 331 -6.78 -15.17 -18.98
N LYS A 332 -6.15 -14.00 -19.15
CA LYS A 332 -4.90 -13.85 -19.88
C LYS A 332 -3.83 -13.25 -18.98
N LEU A 333 -2.63 -13.78 -19.03
CA LEU A 333 -1.43 -13.20 -18.45
C LEU A 333 -0.59 -12.57 -19.57
N TYR A 334 -0.33 -11.27 -19.46
CA TYR A 334 0.60 -10.54 -20.30
C TYR A 334 1.69 -9.90 -19.44
N VAL A 335 2.95 -10.24 -19.71
CA VAL A 335 4.11 -9.66 -19.03
C VAL A 335 5.14 -9.26 -20.08
N ASN A 336 5.61 -8.02 -20.02
CA ASN A 336 6.71 -7.53 -20.84
C ASN A 336 7.71 -6.79 -19.95
N GLY A 337 9.00 -7.14 -20.03
CA GLY A 337 10.00 -6.72 -19.08
C GLY A 337 11.45 -6.73 -19.58
N THR A 338 12.32 -5.99 -18.92
CA THR A 338 13.77 -5.97 -19.21
C THR A 338 14.54 -7.04 -18.43
N SER A 339 14.21 -7.25 -17.16
CA SER A 339 14.84 -8.24 -16.29
C SER A 339 13.79 -8.95 -15.43
N GLY A 340 14.16 -9.71 -14.40
CA GLY A 340 13.20 -10.19 -13.39
C GLY A 340 12.87 -11.68 -13.43
N GLN A 341 11.82 -12.03 -12.69
CA GLN A 341 11.39 -13.41 -12.49
C GLN A 341 9.87 -13.51 -12.61
N VAL A 342 9.37 -14.42 -13.45
CA VAL A 342 7.95 -14.71 -13.56
C VAL A 342 7.71 -16.16 -13.17
N LYS A 343 6.89 -16.38 -12.15
CA LYS A 343 6.46 -17.71 -11.71
C LYS A 343 4.94 -17.82 -11.80
N VAL A 344 4.45 -18.89 -12.43
CA VAL A 344 3.03 -19.25 -12.50
C VAL A 344 2.88 -20.71 -12.07
N GLY A 345 2.31 -20.95 -10.88
CA GLY A 345 2.19 -22.28 -10.30
C GLY A 345 1.13 -23.17 -10.96
N GLU A 346 0.04 -22.59 -11.45
CA GLU A 346 -0.98 -23.30 -12.23
C GLU A 346 -1.59 -22.33 -13.25
N LEU A 347 -1.41 -22.60 -14.53
CA LEU A 347 -1.94 -21.82 -15.64
C LEU A 347 -3.09 -22.57 -16.31
N ASN A 348 -4.32 -22.08 -16.11
CA ASN A 348 -5.55 -22.53 -16.80
C ASN A 348 -6.07 -21.52 -17.84
N GLY A 349 -5.35 -20.41 -18.02
CA GLY A 349 -5.63 -19.35 -18.99
C GLY A 349 -4.67 -19.35 -20.18
N TYR A 350 -4.43 -18.20 -20.80
CA TYR A 350 -3.34 -18.03 -21.77
C TYR A 350 -2.25 -17.14 -21.19
N ALA A 351 -0.98 -17.46 -21.45
CA ALA A 351 0.14 -16.61 -21.04
C ALA A 351 0.96 -16.15 -22.24
N TRP A 352 1.31 -14.86 -22.25
CA TRP A 352 2.34 -14.27 -23.09
C TRP A 352 3.33 -13.54 -22.17
N ILE A 353 4.54 -14.07 -22.08
CA ILE A 353 5.62 -13.50 -21.26
C ILE A 353 6.82 -13.18 -22.17
N GLU A 354 7.25 -11.93 -22.19
CA GLU A 354 8.43 -11.46 -22.91
C GLU A 354 9.40 -10.75 -21.97
N LEU A 355 10.61 -11.28 -21.80
CA LEU A 355 11.67 -10.68 -20.97
C LEU A 355 12.95 -10.50 -21.78
N THR A 356 13.68 -9.41 -21.61
CA THR A 356 15.05 -9.32 -22.19
C THR A 356 16.03 -10.22 -21.41
N SER A 357 15.94 -10.24 -20.10
CA SER A 357 16.74 -11.11 -19.23
C SER A 357 15.88 -11.66 -18.09
N GLY A 358 16.19 -12.83 -17.56
CA GLY A 358 15.51 -13.32 -16.35
C GLY A 358 15.10 -14.78 -16.39
N SER A 359 14.21 -15.16 -15.49
CA SER A 359 13.73 -16.55 -15.39
C SER A 359 12.22 -16.64 -15.43
N VAL A 360 11.72 -17.58 -16.22
CA VAL A 360 10.30 -17.92 -16.33
C VAL A 360 10.10 -19.34 -15.85
N ASP A 361 9.20 -19.53 -14.90
CA ASP A 361 8.80 -20.83 -14.34
C ASP A 361 7.27 -20.96 -14.44
N ILE A 362 6.78 -21.91 -15.22
CA ILE A 362 5.34 -22.08 -15.47
C ILE A 362 4.97 -23.55 -15.37
N GLN A 363 3.89 -23.83 -14.64
CA GLN A 363 3.15 -25.08 -14.78
C GLN A 363 1.80 -24.79 -15.44
N ALA A 364 1.57 -25.41 -16.60
CA ALA A 364 0.44 -25.10 -17.47
C ALA A 364 -0.31 -26.35 -17.93
N THR A 365 -1.64 -26.23 -18.01
CA THR A 365 -2.51 -27.20 -18.68
C THR A 365 -3.06 -26.64 -20.00
N THR A 366 -2.65 -25.43 -20.36
CA THR A 366 -3.12 -24.65 -21.50
C THR A 366 -1.96 -24.00 -22.25
N ASP A 367 -2.23 -23.52 -23.46
CA ASP A 367 -1.23 -22.93 -24.35
C ASP A 367 -0.59 -21.64 -23.78
N PHE A 368 0.67 -21.41 -24.13
CA PHE A 368 1.44 -20.24 -23.72
C PHE A 368 2.50 -19.86 -24.76
N GLU A 369 2.95 -18.62 -24.67
CA GLU A 369 4.09 -18.07 -25.40
C GLU A 369 5.07 -17.43 -24.42
N VAL A 370 6.32 -17.91 -24.43
CA VAL A 370 7.40 -17.36 -23.61
C VAL A 370 8.57 -16.99 -24.48
N LYS A 371 9.03 -15.75 -24.35
CA LYS A 371 10.20 -15.22 -25.01
C LYS A 371 11.16 -14.62 -24.00
N THR A 372 12.40 -15.05 -24.05
CA THR A 372 13.52 -14.45 -23.32
C THR A 372 14.65 -14.13 -24.28
N THR A 373 15.46 -13.08 -24.06
CA THR A 373 16.75 -12.98 -24.77
C THR A 373 17.84 -13.71 -23.99
N THR A 374 17.92 -13.51 -22.68
CA THR A 374 18.86 -14.22 -21.80
C THR A 374 18.14 -14.84 -20.61
N GLY A 375 18.58 -16.02 -20.17
CA GLY A 375 18.19 -16.60 -18.87
C GLY A 375 17.52 -17.97 -18.97
N LYS A 376 16.62 -18.29 -18.04
CA LYS A 376 16.09 -19.66 -17.89
C LYS A 376 14.61 -19.71 -18.15
N ILE A 377 14.19 -20.63 -19.00
CA ILE A 377 12.78 -20.99 -19.17
C ILE A 377 12.60 -22.41 -18.64
N ASN A 378 11.81 -22.56 -17.58
CA ASN A 378 11.39 -23.85 -17.05
C ASN A 378 9.88 -23.97 -17.20
N VAL A 379 9.42 -24.98 -17.92
CA VAL A 379 7.98 -25.21 -18.10
C VAL A 379 7.63 -26.65 -17.82
N VAL A 380 6.53 -26.85 -17.09
CA VAL A 380 5.83 -28.12 -16.95
C VAL A 380 4.49 -27.98 -17.70
N TYR A 381 4.30 -28.78 -18.74
CA TYR A 381 3.07 -28.81 -19.51
C TYR A 381 2.33 -30.12 -19.25
N ASP A 382 1.31 -30.03 -18.40
CA ASP A 382 0.51 -31.18 -17.94
C ASP A 382 -0.86 -31.22 -18.63
N SER A 383 -0.82 -31.38 -19.95
CA SER A 383 -2.01 -31.57 -20.76
C SER A 383 -1.77 -32.63 -21.82
N ASN A 384 -2.84 -33.33 -22.18
CA ASN A 384 -2.83 -34.32 -23.26
C ASN A 384 -3.18 -33.69 -24.63
N THR A 385 -3.45 -32.39 -24.68
CA THR A 385 -3.89 -31.70 -25.90
C THR A 385 -3.27 -30.31 -26.02
N ILE A 386 -2.65 -30.01 -27.15
CA ILE A 386 -2.27 -28.64 -27.57
C ILE A 386 -3.42 -28.05 -28.37
N ASN A 387 -3.96 -26.90 -27.94
CA ASN A 387 -5.10 -26.29 -28.61
C ASN A 387 -4.66 -25.62 -29.92
N ASN A 388 -3.67 -24.74 -29.83
CA ASN A 388 -3.10 -23.95 -30.90
C ASN A 388 -1.60 -24.22 -31.05
N LYS A 389 -0.78 -23.69 -30.13
CA LYS A 389 0.67 -23.69 -30.24
C LYS A 389 1.31 -23.45 -28.87
N ILE A 390 2.42 -24.15 -28.62
CA ILE A 390 3.37 -23.83 -27.57
C ILE A 390 4.61 -23.24 -28.22
N SER A 391 5.03 -22.04 -27.78
CA SER A 391 6.19 -21.34 -28.34
C SER A 391 7.14 -20.90 -27.23
N LEU A 392 8.39 -21.36 -27.33
CA LEU A 392 9.47 -21.02 -26.41
C LEU A 392 10.61 -20.40 -27.19
N THR A 393 10.97 -19.15 -26.88
CA THR A 393 12.08 -18.46 -27.54
C THR A 393 13.11 -18.01 -26.50
N SER A 394 14.38 -18.35 -26.72
CA SER A 394 15.51 -17.92 -25.89
C SER A 394 16.76 -17.73 -26.73
N GLU A 395 17.36 -16.53 -26.81
CA GLU A 395 18.63 -16.39 -27.57
C GLU A 395 19.79 -17.12 -26.85
N THR A 396 19.92 -16.90 -25.53
CA THR A 396 20.97 -17.49 -24.69
C THR A 396 20.43 -17.98 -23.33
N GLY A 397 20.91 -19.12 -22.84
CA GLY A 397 20.58 -19.62 -21.50
C GLY A 397 20.19 -21.11 -21.46
N GLU A 398 19.08 -21.45 -20.81
CA GLU A 398 18.61 -22.83 -20.71
C GLU A 398 17.09 -22.91 -20.87
N VAL A 399 16.63 -23.82 -21.73
CA VAL A 399 15.21 -24.15 -21.89
C VAL A 399 14.98 -25.55 -21.37
N LYS A 400 14.16 -25.69 -20.31
CA LYS A 400 13.69 -26.96 -19.78
C LYS A 400 12.20 -27.07 -19.99
N LEU A 401 11.78 -28.14 -20.63
CA LEU A 401 10.38 -28.45 -20.90
C LEU A 401 10.08 -29.86 -20.41
N ALA A 402 9.24 -29.98 -19.39
CA ALA A 402 8.63 -31.24 -19.01
C ALA A 402 7.24 -31.32 -19.62
N VAL A 403 6.94 -32.38 -20.36
CA VAL A 403 5.62 -32.61 -20.97
C VAL A 403 5.02 -33.90 -20.44
N ASN A 404 3.69 -33.98 -20.41
CA ASN A 404 2.98 -35.22 -20.13
C ASN A 404 3.37 -36.30 -21.15
N HIS A 405 3.80 -37.48 -20.68
CA HIS A 405 4.22 -38.59 -21.54
C HIS A 405 3.13 -39.12 -22.50
N MET A 406 1.86 -38.81 -22.23
CA MET A 406 0.72 -39.17 -23.09
C MET A 406 0.43 -38.13 -24.18
N LEU A 407 1.11 -36.98 -24.17
CA LEU A 407 0.91 -35.93 -25.17
C LEU A 407 1.47 -36.37 -26.53
N ASN A 408 0.68 -36.18 -27.57
CA ASN A 408 1.09 -36.44 -28.95
C ASN A 408 1.51 -35.11 -29.59
N PHE A 409 2.79 -34.95 -29.94
CA PHE A 409 3.30 -33.72 -30.55
C PHE A 409 4.53 -33.96 -31.43
N THR A 410 4.82 -32.98 -32.28
CA THR A 410 6.08 -32.88 -33.03
C THR A 410 6.94 -31.80 -32.38
N LEU A 411 8.15 -32.17 -31.94
CA LEU A 411 9.13 -31.24 -31.39
C LEU A 411 9.94 -30.62 -32.52
N SER A 412 9.87 -29.30 -32.68
CA SER A 412 10.75 -28.54 -33.57
C SER A 412 11.65 -27.63 -32.77
N VAL A 413 12.96 -27.71 -33.02
CA VAL A 413 13.96 -26.83 -32.39
C VAL A 413 14.67 -26.05 -33.48
N PHE A 414 14.57 -24.73 -33.42
CA PHE A 414 15.19 -23.79 -34.35
C PHE A 414 16.35 -23.04 -33.68
N ASP A 415 17.34 -22.63 -34.45
CA ASP A 415 18.35 -21.66 -34.03
C ASP A 415 17.79 -20.23 -34.08
N SER A 416 18.58 -19.25 -33.64
CA SER A 416 18.19 -17.83 -33.68
C SER A 416 17.95 -17.26 -35.09
N GLN A 417 18.37 -17.98 -36.14
CA GLN A 417 18.21 -17.63 -37.55
C GLN A 417 16.98 -18.34 -38.17
N GLY A 418 16.22 -19.09 -37.38
CA GLY A 418 15.04 -19.82 -37.81
C GLY A 418 15.35 -21.10 -38.59
N GLN A 419 16.58 -21.61 -38.54
CA GLN A 419 16.95 -22.89 -39.14
C GLN A 419 16.75 -24.04 -38.15
N LEU A 420 16.27 -25.19 -38.62
CA LEU A 420 16.14 -26.38 -37.79
C LEU A 420 17.51 -26.85 -37.28
N ARG A 421 17.60 -27.10 -35.98
CA ARG A 421 18.82 -27.61 -35.32
C ARG A 421 18.91 -29.13 -35.45
N SER A 422 20.11 -29.67 -35.51
CA SER A 422 20.35 -31.08 -35.19
C SER A 422 20.27 -31.30 -33.67
N SER A 423 20.22 -32.55 -33.20
CA SER A 423 20.12 -32.90 -31.77
C SER A 423 21.32 -32.44 -30.90
N ASN A 424 22.29 -31.70 -31.44
CA ASN A 424 23.39 -31.12 -30.66
C ASN A 424 22.86 -30.11 -29.62
N ASN A 425 23.21 -30.32 -28.34
CA ASN A 425 22.70 -29.56 -27.19
C ASN A 425 21.17 -29.63 -27.01
N VAL A 426 20.52 -30.63 -27.59
CA VAL A 426 19.12 -30.97 -27.34
C VAL A 426 19.09 -32.36 -26.73
N SER A 427 18.60 -32.48 -25.50
CA SER A 427 18.37 -33.76 -24.83
C SER A 427 16.88 -34.00 -24.69
N VAL A 428 16.40 -35.19 -25.10
CA VAL A 428 15.00 -35.62 -24.97
C VAL A 428 14.99 -36.94 -24.21
N GLU A 429 14.21 -37.04 -23.13
CA GLU A 429 14.08 -38.28 -22.36
C GLU A 429 13.57 -39.44 -23.24
N GLY A 430 14.21 -40.61 -23.12
CA GLY A 430 13.90 -41.78 -23.93
C GLY A 430 14.59 -41.82 -25.31
N PHE A 431 15.32 -40.76 -25.67
CA PHE A 431 16.09 -40.69 -26.92
C PHE A 431 17.57 -40.45 -26.62
N ASP A 432 18.38 -41.51 -26.71
CA ASP A 432 19.82 -41.45 -26.55
C ASP A 432 20.53 -41.29 -27.91
N GLY A 433 21.45 -40.32 -28.02
CA GLY A 433 22.31 -40.13 -29.19
C GLY A 433 21.82 -39.08 -30.20
N ILE A 434 22.17 -39.25 -31.47
CA ILE A 434 21.84 -38.30 -32.55
C ILE A 434 20.49 -38.67 -33.16
N PHE A 435 19.55 -37.72 -33.18
CA PHE A 435 18.24 -37.85 -33.82
C PHE A 435 17.95 -36.65 -34.71
N ASN A 436 16.98 -36.81 -35.61
CA ASN A 436 16.53 -35.75 -36.51
C ASN A 436 15.47 -34.89 -35.83
N ILE A 437 15.53 -33.57 -36.06
CA ILE A 437 14.50 -32.62 -35.70
C ILE A 437 13.90 -32.10 -37.03
N PRO A 438 12.57 -32.03 -37.18
CA PRO A 438 11.54 -32.29 -36.16
C PRO A 438 11.48 -33.74 -35.71
N LEU A 439 11.18 -33.95 -34.41
CA LEU A 439 11.06 -35.27 -33.79
C LEU A 439 9.59 -35.53 -33.43
N ASP A 440 9.00 -36.56 -34.02
CA ASP A 440 7.63 -36.98 -33.72
C ASP A 440 7.58 -37.81 -32.44
N ILE A 441 6.77 -37.35 -31.48
CA ILE A 441 6.54 -38.00 -30.20
C ILE A 441 5.07 -38.43 -30.13
N ASN A 442 4.85 -39.73 -29.89
CA ASN A 442 3.53 -40.38 -29.85
C ASN A 442 2.64 -40.12 -31.09
N ASN A 443 3.24 -39.96 -32.28
CA ASN A 443 2.53 -39.73 -33.56
C ASN A 443 1.61 -38.48 -33.57
N GLY A 444 2.02 -37.39 -32.91
CA GLY A 444 1.22 -36.17 -32.85
C GLY A 444 1.23 -35.31 -34.10
N GLY A 445 0.14 -34.55 -34.31
CA GLY A 445 0.01 -33.59 -35.40
C GLY A 445 0.14 -32.11 -34.99
N LYS A 446 0.42 -31.82 -33.71
CA LYS A 446 0.56 -30.47 -33.17
C LYS A 446 2.02 -30.20 -32.80
N ALA A 447 2.50 -28.99 -33.05
CA ALA A 447 3.89 -28.62 -32.88
C ALA A 447 4.17 -27.98 -31.51
N ILE A 448 5.32 -28.33 -30.93
CA ILE A 448 5.99 -27.55 -29.90
C ILE A 448 7.22 -26.94 -30.56
N ASP A 449 7.27 -25.61 -30.63
CA ASP A 449 8.39 -24.90 -31.25
C ASP A 449 9.28 -24.28 -30.19
N ILE A 450 10.57 -24.60 -30.24
CA ILE A 450 11.61 -24.01 -29.39
C ILE A 450 12.64 -23.31 -30.28
N THR A 451 12.80 -22.00 -30.13
CA THR A 451 13.80 -21.21 -30.87
C THR A 451 14.92 -20.80 -29.93
N THR A 452 16.09 -21.41 -30.05
CA THR A 452 17.26 -21.08 -29.22
C THR A 452 18.58 -21.59 -29.80
N ASN A 453 19.69 -20.90 -29.49
CA ASN A 453 21.05 -21.42 -29.73
C ASN A 453 21.59 -22.25 -28.55
N SER A 454 20.86 -22.31 -27.45
CA SER A 454 21.35 -22.82 -26.18
C SER A 454 20.97 -24.27 -25.90
N LYS A 455 21.25 -24.76 -24.68
CA LYS A 455 20.86 -26.10 -24.23
C LYS A 455 19.33 -26.18 -24.11
N VAL A 456 18.76 -27.23 -24.68
CA VAL A 456 17.35 -27.61 -24.56
C VAL A 456 17.28 -28.97 -23.87
N GLU A 457 16.45 -29.07 -22.84
CA GLU A 457 16.17 -30.31 -22.12
C GLU A 457 14.66 -30.58 -22.12
N VAL A 458 14.25 -31.68 -22.75
CA VAL A 458 12.86 -32.13 -22.82
C VAL A 458 12.70 -33.41 -22.00
N GLN A 459 11.81 -33.41 -21.02
CA GLN A 459 11.50 -34.55 -20.16
C GLN A 459 10.08 -35.04 -20.45
N LEU A 460 9.89 -36.36 -20.46
CA LEU A 460 8.61 -37.02 -20.72
C LEU A 460 8.08 -37.57 -19.40
N ASN A 461 7.39 -36.71 -18.65
CA ASN A 461 6.97 -37.04 -17.29
C ASN A 461 5.75 -37.97 -17.29
N LYS A 462 5.85 -39.04 -16.49
CA LYS A 462 4.68 -39.71 -15.92
C LYS A 462 4.08 -38.78 -14.87
N VAL A 463 3.26 -37.83 -15.32
CA VAL A 463 2.53 -36.98 -14.39
C VAL A 463 1.53 -37.86 -13.63
N ALA A 464 1.51 -37.71 -12.31
CA ALA A 464 0.86 -38.61 -11.35
C ALA A 464 -0.66 -38.35 -11.23
#